data_AF-A0A7W1L8P5-F1
#
_entry.id   AF-A0A7W1L8P5-F1
#
_cell.length_a   1.000
_cell.length_b   1.000
_cell.length_c   1.000
_cell.angle_alpha   90.00
_cell.angle_beta   90.00
_cell.angle_gamma   90.00
#
_symmetry.space_group_name_H-M   'P 1'
#
loop_
_entity.id
_entity.type
_entity.pdbx_description
1 polymer ?
#
loop_
_entity_poly.entity_id
_entity_poly.type
_entity_poly.pdbx_seq_one_letter_code
_entity_poly.pdbx_strand_id
1 'polypeptide(L)'
;MLTKFQFQIAETTRKNRLDKFLYREINAVSRMYLHHLISDGKCTVDGRVESRGYHIQAGETIEIEVETGSETTVLSENIPLNIVYEDAEILVINKPHGMLVHPTKGVR
;
A
#
# COMPACT_ATOMS: atom_id res chain seq x y z
N MET A 1 0.62 -4.00 11.81
CA MET A 1 -0.52 -4.23 12.73
C MET A 1 -1.73 -4.57 11.88
N LEU A 2 -2.57 -5.53 12.27
CA LEU A 2 -3.80 -5.84 11.52
C LEU A 2 -4.90 -4.89 11.97
N THR A 3 -5.45 -4.13 11.04
CA THR A 3 -6.51 -3.16 11.29
C THR A 3 -7.75 -3.59 10.52
N LYS A 4 -8.89 -3.72 11.22
CA LYS A 4 -10.18 -3.99 10.59
C LYS A 4 -10.90 -2.69 10.29
N PHE A 5 -11.37 -2.54 9.06
CA PHE A 5 -12.22 -1.43 8.65
C PHE A 5 -13.61 -1.95 8.32
N GLN A 6 -14.62 -1.20 8.76
CA GLN A 6 -16.02 -1.45 8.43
C GLN A 6 -16.64 -0.15 7.93
N PHE A 7 -17.32 -0.22 6.80
CA PHE A 7 -18.01 0.91 6.18
C PHE A 7 -19.46 0.57 5.95
N GLN A 8 -20.35 1.45 6.40
CA GLN A 8 -21.77 1.37 6.08
C GLN A 8 -22.08 2.34 4.94
N ILE A 9 -22.62 1.83 3.84
CA ILE A 9 -22.89 2.64 2.67
C ILE A 9 -24.20 3.40 2.87
N ALA A 10 -24.10 4.71 3.12
CA ALA A 10 -25.25 5.58 3.29
C ALA A 10 -26.15 5.59 2.04
N GLU A 11 -27.46 5.75 2.22
CA GLU A 11 -28.43 5.77 1.12
C GLU A 11 -28.20 6.87 0.07
N THR A 12 -27.52 7.95 0.48
CA THR A 12 -27.15 9.06 -0.40
C THR A 12 -25.89 8.80 -1.23
N THR A 13 -25.22 7.66 -1.00
CA THR A 13 -23.97 7.32 -1.68
C THR A 13 -24.25 6.95 -3.12
N ARG A 14 -23.64 7.69 -4.06
CA ARG A 14 -23.70 7.33 -5.49
C ARG A 14 -23.00 5.98 -5.71
N LYS A 15 -23.57 5.16 -6.62
CA LYS A 15 -22.95 3.91 -7.08
C LYS A 15 -21.49 4.14 -7.43
N ASN A 16 -20.61 3.42 -6.74
CA ASN A 16 -19.17 3.49 -6.95
C ASN A 16 -18.60 2.07 -6.99
N ARG A 17 -17.44 1.90 -7.61
CA ARG A 17 -16.76 0.62 -7.56
C ARG A 17 -16.12 0.41 -6.20
N LEU A 18 -16.14 -0.82 -5.71
CA LEU A 18 -15.56 -1.25 -4.44
C LEU A 18 -14.08 -0.82 -4.32
N ASP A 19 -13.27 -1.07 -5.36
CA ASP A 19 -11.85 -0.68 -5.36
C ASP A 19 -11.63 0.84 -5.22
N LYS A 20 -12.44 1.64 -5.90
CA LYS A 20 -12.38 3.11 -5.84
C LYS A 20 -12.86 3.64 -4.50
N PHE A 21 -13.92 3.06 -3.95
CA PHE A 21 -14.45 3.43 -2.65
C PHE A 21 -13.39 3.17 -1.57
N LEU A 22 -12.88 1.94 -1.49
CA LEU A 22 -11.87 1.56 -0.50
C LEU A 22 -10.59 2.38 -0.59
N TYR A 23 -10.13 2.71 -1.81
CA TYR A 23 -8.95 3.56 -1.97
C TYR A 23 -9.15 4.99 -1.45
N ARG A 24 -10.37 5.53 -1.58
CA ARG A 24 -10.70 6.86 -1.07
C ARG A 24 -10.80 6.89 0.45
N GLU A 25 -11.41 5.85 1.04
CA GLU A 25 -11.61 5.79 2.49
C GLU A 25 -10.33 5.35 3.24
N ILE A 26 -9.55 4.43 2.65
CA ILE A 26 -8.33 3.87 3.24
C ILE A 26 -7.10 4.46 2.52
N ASN A 27 -6.75 5.70 2.87
CA ASN A 27 -5.57 6.40 2.32
C ASN A 27 -4.22 5.88 2.86
N ALA A 28 -4.23 4.84 3.70
CA ALA A 28 -3.03 4.30 4.36
C ALA A 28 -2.30 3.22 3.53
N VAL A 29 -2.87 2.75 2.43
CA VAL A 29 -2.30 1.64 1.65
C VAL A 29 -2.35 1.88 0.15
N SER A 30 -1.40 1.24 -0.57
CA SER A 30 -1.36 1.34 -2.03
C SER A 30 -2.57 0.66 -2.69
N ARG A 31 -3.00 1.18 -3.85
CA ARG A 31 -4.09 0.60 -4.64
C ARG A 31 -3.86 -0.87 -5.00
N MET A 32 -2.61 -1.25 -5.32
CA MET A 32 -2.25 -2.62 -5.65
C MET A 32 -2.45 -3.58 -4.46
N TYR A 33 -2.18 -3.09 -3.24
CA TYR A 33 -2.39 -3.87 -2.03
C TYR A 33 -3.87 -4.11 -1.74
N LEU A 34 -4.71 -3.07 -1.81
CA LEU A 34 -6.18 -3.22 -1.72
C LEU A 34 -6.70 -4.22 -2.76
N HIS A 35 -6.17 -4.13 -3.97
CA HIS A 35 -6.46 -5.05 -5.04
C HIS A 35 -6.20 -6.51 -4.62
N HIS A 36 -5.02 -6.81 -4.07
CA HIS A 36 -4.71 -8.14 -3.55
C HIS A 36 -5.68 -8.58 -2.46
N LEU A 37 -5.92 -7.74 -1.44
CA LEU A 37 -6.85 -8.06 -0.35
C LEU A 37 -8.23 -8.48 -0.85
N ILE A 38 -8.79 -7.75 -1.82
CA ILE A 38 -10.09 -8.08 -2.41
C ILE A 38 -10.03 -9.41 -3.19
N SER A 39 -8.93 -9.66 -3.92
CA SER A 39 -8.79 -10.88 -4.73
C SER A 39 -8.54 -12.13 -3.87
N ASP A 40 -7.93 -11.95 -2.71
CA ASP A 40 -7.66 -13.00 -1.72
C ASP A 40 -8.86 -13.26 -0.81
N GLY A 41 -10.00 -12.60 -1.03
CA GLY A 41 -11.22 -12.76 -0.24
C GLY A 41 -11.16 -12.14 1.16
N LYS A 42 -10.19 -11.25 1.43
CA LYS A 42 -10.06 -10.52 2.71
C LYS A 42 -10.93 -9.26 2.80
N CYS A 43 -11.83 -9.09 1.84
CA CYS A 43 -12.83 -8.02 1.81
C CYS A 43 -14.19 -8.64 1.50
N THR A 44 -15.21 -8.27 2.28
CA THR A 44 -16.58 -8.74 2.12
C THR A 44 -17.55 -7.57 1.99
N VAL A 45 -18.65 -7.80 1.27
CA VAL A 45 -19.81 -6.91 1.17
C VAL A 45 -21.02 -7.71 1.65
N ASP A 46 -21.65 -7.28 2.75
CA ASP A 46 -22.71 -8.01 3.45
C ASP A 46 -22.36 -9.49 3.71
N GLY A 47 -21.10 -9.74 4.09
CA GLY A 47 -20.58 -11.08 4.36
C GLY A 47 -20.22 -11.91 3.12
N ARG A 48 -20.32 -11.36 1.90
CA ARG A 48 -19.99 -12.05 0.64
C ARG A 48 -18.68 -11.54 0.06
N VAL A 49 -17.86 -12.44 -0.48
CA VAL A 49 -16.66 -12.05 -1.22
C VAL A 49 -17.07 -11.57 -2.61
N GLU A 50 -16.75 -10.33 -2.91
CA GLU A 50 -17.10 -9.69 -4.17
C GLU A 50 -15.87 -9.31 -4.98
N SER A 51 -16.05 -9.13 -6.28
CA SER A 51 -14.95 -8.70 -7.15
C SER A 51 -14.56 -7.25 -6.86
N ARG A 52 -13.30 -6.90 -7.10
CA ARG A 52 -12.81 -5.49 -7.04
C ARG A 52 -13.59 -4.50 -7.93
N GLY A 53 -14.23 -5.00 -8.99
CA GLY A 53 -15.08 -4.20 -9.89
C GLY A 53 -16.54 -4.08 -9.44
N TYR A 54 -16.92 -4.70 -8.32
CA TYR A 54 -18.28 -4.68 -7.78
C TYR A 54 -18.76 -3.25 -7.56
N HIS A 55 -20.02 -2.99 -7.90
CA HIS A 55 -20.65 -1.69 -7.70
C HIS A 55 -21.42 -1.71 -6.38
N ILE A 56 -20.92 -0.97 -5.40
CA ILE A 56 -21.51 -0.88 -4.07
C ILE A 56 -22.90 -0.25 -4.15
N GLN A 57 -23.80 -0.74 -3.31
CA GLN A 57 -25.18 -0.31 -3.18
C GLN A 57 -25.42 0.35 -1.83
N ALA A 58 -26.40 1.24 -1.79
CA ALA A 58 -26.90 1.83 -0.57
C ALA A 58 -27.37 0.74 0.41
N GLY A 59 -27.05 0.90 1.69
CA GLY A 59 -27.44 -0.02 2.76
C GLY A 59 -26.48 -1.19 2.97
N GLU A 60 -25.55 -1.44 2.06
CA GLU A 60 -24.57 -2.51 2.21
C GLU A 60 -23.50 -2.17 3.26
N THR A 61 -22.94 -3.21 3.88
CA THR A 61 -21.82 -3.14 4.81
C THR A 61 -20.58 -3.75 4.18
N ILE A 62 -19.49 -2.99 4.13
CA ILE A 62 -18.20 -3.45 3.61
C ILE A 62 -17.26 -3.67 4.77
N GLU A 63 -16.64 -4.86 4.85
CA GLU A 63 -15.63 -5.19 5.85
C GLU A 63 -14.33 -5.59 5.16
N ILE A 64 -13.20 -5.07 5.65
CA ILE A 64 -11.87 -5.41 5.12
C ILE A 64 -10.82 -5.40 6.22
N GLU A 65 -9.93 -6.39 6.17
CA GLU A 65 -8.78 -6.45 7.06
C GLU A 65 -7.51 -6.02 6.31
N VAL A 66 -6.84 -5.00 6.85
CA VAL A 66 -5.68 -4.37 6.22
C VAL A 66 -4.51 -4.46 7.19
N GLU A 67 -3.38 -5.01 6.73
CA GLU A 67 -2.14 -4.91 7.48
C GLU A 67 -1.50 -3.56 7.16
N THR A 68 -1.59 -2.63 8.10
CA THR A 68 -0.80 -1.40 8.01
C THR A 68 0.62 -1.74 8.45
N GLY A 69 1.55 -1.69 7.50
CA GLY A 69 2.98 -1.74 7.81
C GLY A 69 3.33 -0.53 8.67
N SER A 70 4.19 -0.73 9.68
CA SER A 70 4.91 0.39 10.28
C SER A 70 5.67 1.11 9.17
N GLU A 71 5.73 2.44 9.21
CA GLU A 71 6.60 3.23 8.33
C GLU A 71 7.95 2.50 8.22
N THR A 72 8.38 2.21 7.00
CA THR A 72 9.70 1.61 6.79
C THR A 72 10.70 2.73 6.99
N THR A 73 11.10 2.97 8.23
CA THR A 73 12.19 3.88 8.53
C THR A 73 13.44 3.31 7.86
N VAL A 74 13.92 3.99 6.82
CA VAL A 74 15.24 3.69 6.24
C VAL A 74 16.25 4.16 7.27
N LEU A 75 16.82 3.21 8.01
CA LEU A 75 17.89 3.52 8.95
C LEU A 75 19.19 3.67 8.17
N SER A 76 20.05 4.58 8.60
CA SER A 76 21.40 4.63 8.10
C SER A 76 22.13 3.34 8.48
N GLU A 77 22.81 2.75 7.51
CA GLU A 77 23.65 1.59 7.73
C GLU A 77 25.11 2.02 7.63
N ASN A 78 25.96 1.45 8.49
CA ASN A 78 27.39 1.70 8.44
C ASN A 78 28.02 0.85 7.32
N ILE A 79 27.91 1.33 6.08
CA ILE A 79 28.48 0.69 4.90
C ILE A 79 29.72 1.46 4.41
N PRO A 80 30.84 0.77 4.10
CA PRO A 80 32.01 1.44 3.54
C PRO A 80 31.72 1.89 2.11
N LEU A 81 31.83 3.19 1.85
CA LEU A 81 31.71 3.77 0.51
C LEU A 81 33.10 4.01 -0.08
N ASN A 82 33.30 3.58 -1.33
CA ASN A 82 34.50 3.91 -2.08
C ASN A 82 34.30 5.28 -2.76
N ILE A 83 34.80 6.34 -2.13
CA ILE A 83 34.66 7.71 -2.62
C ILE A 83 35.78 8.01 -3.62
N VAL A 84 35.41 8.38 -4.85
CA VAL A 84 36.36 8.75 -5.91
C VAL A 84 36.55 10.26 -5.97
N TYR A 85 35.53 11.02 -5.59
CA TYR A 85 35.55 12.48 -5.55
C TYR A 85 34.53 13.01 -4.54
N GLU A 86 34.87 14.08 -3.84
CA GLU A 86 34.00 14.77 -2.88
C GLU A 86 34.35 16.26 -2.84
N ASP A 87 33.32 17.11 -2.91
CA ASP A 87 33.43 18.54 -2.66
C ASP A 87 32.21 19.06 -1.87
N ALA A 88 32.05 20.38 -1.78
CA ALA A 88 30.96 21.00 -1.02
C ALA A 88 29.56 20.81 -1.62
N GLU A 89 29.47 20.40 -2.90
CA GLU A 89 28.22 20.31 -3.65
C GLU A 89 27.91 18.86 -4.07
N ILE A 90 28.92 18.03 -4.34
CA ILE A 90 28.74 16.68 -4.89
C ILE A 90 29.67 15.63 -4.26
N LEU A 91 29.18 14.39 -4.27
CA LEU A 91 29.90 13.18 -3.87
C LEU A 91 29.82 12.15 -5.01
N VAL A 92 30.97 11.65 -5.45
CA VAL A 92 31.06 10.59 -6.47
C VAL A 92 31.63 9.34 -5.83
N ILE A 93 30.84 8.27 -5.85
CA ILE A 93 31.23 6.96 -5.32
C ILE A 93 31.44 5.94 -6.43
N ASN A 94 32.45 5.09 -6.28
CA ASN A 94 32.62 3.89 -7.08
C ASN A 94 31.79 2.76 -6.48
N LYS A 95 30.55 2.64 -6.95
CA LYS A 95 29.62 1.62 -6.49
C LYS A 95 30.08 0.22 -6.92
N PRO A 96 30.27 -0.75 -6.00
CA PRO A 96 30.55 -2.13 -6.39
C PRO A 96 29.38 -2.75 -7.18
N HIS A 97 29.72 -3.74 -7.98
CA HIS A 97 28.75 -4.58 -8.67
C HIS A 97 27.75 -5.19 -7.66
N GLY A 98 26.46 -5.20 -7.99
CA GLY A 98 25.41 -5.75 -7.13
C GLY A 98 24.80 -4.79 -6.10
N MET A 99 25.42 -3.66 -5.78
CA MET A 99 24.99 -2.83 -4.63
C MET A 99 23.61 -2.11 -4.69
N LEU A 100 22.71 -2.15 -5.68
CA LEU A 100 21.49 -1.29 -5.69
C LEU A 100 21.74 0.24 -5.44
N VAL A 101 20.77 1.09 -5.75
CA VAL A 101 20.93 2.57 -5.66
C VAL A 101 19.71 3.21 -5.02
N HIS A 102 18.53 2.71 -5.35
CA HIS A 102 17.30 3.02 -4.64
C HIS A 102 16.60 1.72 -4.26
N PRO A 103 16.11 1.59 -3.02
CA PRO A 103 15.36 0.42 -2.60
C PRO A 103 14.16 0.17 -3.53
N THR A 104 14.03 -1.06 -4.01
CA THR A 104 12.87 -1.52 -4.79
C THR A 104 12.12 -2.60 -4.03
N LYS A 105 10.82 -2.77 -4.31
CA LYS A 105 10.01 -3.82 -3.68
C LYS A 105 10.67 -5.19 -3.89
N GLY A 106 11.18 -5.78 -2.81
CA GLY A 106 11.76 -7.12 -2.80
C GLY A 106 13.27 -7.21 -2.53
N VAL A 107 14.00 -6.09 -2.49
CA VAL A 107 15.42 -6.09 -2.11
C VAL A 107 15.68 -4.92 -1.15
N ARG A 108 16.03 -5.28 0.09
CA ARG A 108 16.71 -4.38 1.02
C ARG A 108 18.20 -4.51 0.79
#